data_AF-A0A0R3WQL7-F1
#
_entry.id   AF-A0A0R3WQL7-F1
#
_cell.length_a   1.000
_cell.length_b   1.000
_cell.length_c   1.000
_cell.angle_alpha   90.00
_cell.angle_beta   90.00
_cell.angle_gamma   90.00
#
_symmetry.space_group_name_H-M   'P 1'
#
loop_
_entity.id
_entity.type
_entity.pdbx_description
1 polymer ?
#
loop_
_entity_poly.entity_id
_entity_poly.type
_entity_poly.pdbx_seq_one_letter_code
_entity_poly.pdbx_strand_id
1 'polypeptide(L)'
;MQSWELVLQSHANRKAEQGGLLGSLERLQLDYVDIMLITRDPERICTVEEIVRACTFIVQQGWAFYWGTSNWPPNDIMEAHTVARLFHLIPPSMECMEFNLFQRDFHEYGLPELCAKLGKCTQL
;
A
#
# COMPACT_ATOMS: atom_id res chain seq x y z
N MET A 1 -19.23 -6.13 13.64
CA MET A 1 -19.59 -5.12 12.63
C MET A 1 -18.33 -4.36 12.25
N GLN A 2 -17.50 -4.93 11.37
CA GLN A 2 -16.53 -4.23 10.52
C GLN A 2 -16.32 -5.16 9.31
N SER A 3 -17.08 -4.89 8.26
CA SER A 3 -17.33 -5.77 7.11
C SER A 3 -16.64 -5.25 5.85
N TRP A 4 -15.46 -4.63 6.01
CA TRP A 4 -14.80 -3.88 4.92
C TRP A 4 -13.28 -4.06 4.86
N GLU A 5 -12.67 -4.78 5.80
CA GLU A 5 -11.26 -5.16 5.69
C GLU A 5 -11.10 -6.42 4.82
N LEU A 6 -11.30 -6.28 3.51
CA LEU A 6 -10.72 -7.24 2.55
C LEU A 6 -9.24 -6.93 2.33
N VAL A 7 -8.51 -6.75 3.43
CA VAL A 7 -7.07 -6.45 3.44
C VAL A 7 -6.31 -7.77 3.50
N LEU A 8 -5.37 -7.92 2.59
CA LEU A 8 -4.45 -9.04 2.45
C LEU A 8 -3.73 -9.33 3.77
N GLN A 9 -4.21 -10.31 4.54
CA GLN A 9 -3.58 -10.75 5.79
C GLN A 9 -2.54 -11.87 5.61
N SER A 10 -2.14 -12.21 4.38
CA SER A 10 -1.13 -13.25 4.13
C SER A 10 0.28 -12.66 4.02
N HIS A 11 1.28 -13.39 4.52
CA HIS A 11 2.72 -13.08 4.58
C HIS A 11 3.21 -12.18 3.43
N ALA A 12 3.91 -11.07 3.69
CA ALA A 12 4.28 -10.08 2.66
C ALA A 12 5.43 -10.52 1.72
N ASN A 13 5.37 -11.76 1.22
CA ASN A 13 6.17 -12.26 0.11
C ASN A 13 5.30 -12.24 -1.15
N ARG A 14 5.89 -11.98 -2.33
CA ARG A 14 5.21 -11.97 -3.63
C ARG A 14 4.13 -13.05 -3.78
N LYS A 15 4.41 -14.30 -3.36
CA LYS A 15 3.44 -15.41 -3.47
C LYS A 15 2.17 -15.18 -2.65
N ALA A 16 2.30 -14.66 -1.44
CA ALA A 16 1.17 -14.50 -0.54
C ALA A 16 0.37 -13.22 -0.84
N GLU A 17 0.99 -12.16 -1.36
CA GLU A 17 0.26 -11.00 -1.89
C GLU A 17 -0.56 -11.38 -3.12
N GLN A 18 0.04 -12.10 -4.07
CA GLN A 18 -0.66 -12.60 -5.26
C GLN A 18 -1.80 -13.55 -4.89
N GLY A 19 -1.54 -14.53 -4.03
CA GLY A 19 -2.56 -15.51 -3.61
C GLY A 19 -3.73 -14.86 -2.87
N GLY A 20 -3.43 -13.91 -1.97
CA GLY A 20 -4.46 -13.16 -1.25
C GLY A 20 -5.32 -12.31 -2.19
N LEU A 21 -4.71 -11.66 -3.18
CA LEU A 21 -5.45 -10.80 -4.12
C LEU A 21 -6.34 -11.62 -5.03
N LEU A 22 -5.81 -12.68 -5.63
CA LEU A 22 -6.58 -13.57 -6.51
C LEU A 22 -7.79 -14.18 -5.79
N GLY A 23 -7.59 -14.65 -4.55
CA GLY A 23 -8.71 -15.15 -3.75
C GLY A 23 -9.73 -14.07 -3.41
N SER A 24 -9.31 -12.80 -3.28
CA SER A 24 -10.23 -11.68 -3.03
C SER A 24 -11.01 -11.28 -4.28
N LEU A 25 -10.36 -11.27 -5.45
CA LEU A 25 -10.98 -11.06 -6.75
C LEU A 25 -12.04 -12.13 -7.04
N GLU A 26 -11.76 -13.40 -6.74
CA GLU A 26 -12.72 -14.50 -6.86
C GLU A 26 -13.96 -14.27 -5.99
N ARG A 27 -13.78 -13.88 -4.72
CA ARG A 27 -14.90 -13.59 -3.80
C ARG A 27 -15.73 -12.38 -4.23
N LEU A 28 -15.08 -11.38 -4.82
CA LEU A 28 -15.73 -10.17 -5.33
C LEU A 28 -16.34 -10.36 -6.72
N GLN A 29 -16.02 -11.46 -7.41
CA GLN A 29 -16.39 -11.70 -8.81
C GLN A 29 -15.91 -10.60 -9.74
N LEU A 30 -14.68 -10.13 -9.53
CA LEU A 30 -14.03 -9.09 -10.31
C LEU A 30 -12.76 -9.61 -10.96
N ASP A 31 -12.42 -9.08 -12.13
CA ASP A 31 -11.15 -9.36 -12.81
C ASP A 31 -10.01 -8.48 -12.28
N TYR A 32 -10.34 -7.31 -11.71
CA TYR A 32 -9.39 -6.33 -11.18
C TYR A 32 -10.01 -5.47 -10.07
N VAL A 33 -9.15 -4.78 -9.32
CA VAL A 33 -9.52 -3.69 -8.41
C VAL A 33 -8.87 -2.38 -8.84
N ASP A 34 -9.50 -1.24 -8.58
CA ASP A 34 -8.85 0.05 -8.87
C ASP A 34 -7.62 0.26 -7.98
N ILE A 35 -7.73 -0.11 -6.70
CA ILE A 35 -6.65 0.07 -5.74
C ILE A 35 -6.50 -1.10 -4.79
N MET A 36 -5.25 -1.50 -4.57
CA MET A 36 -4.85 -2.49 -3.57
C MET A 36 -4.12 -1.79 -2.42
N LEU A 37 -4.62 -1.91 -1.19
CA LEU A 37 -3.97 -1.36 0.00
C LEU A 37 -3.13 -2.43 0.70
N ILE A 38 -1.85 -2.11 0.94
CA ILE A 38 -0.93 -2.96 1.69
C ILE A 38 -0.82 -2.44 3.12
N THR A 39 -1.10 -3.30 4.09
CA THR A 39 -0.85 -3.01 5.51
C THR A 39 0.47 -3.62 5.93
N ARG A 40 1.33 -2.82 6.58
CA ARG A 40 2.60 -3.31 7.11
C ARG A 40 2.39 -3.86 8.51
N ASP A 41 2.60 -5.16 8.64
CA ASP A 41 2.60 -5.85 9.93
C ASP A 41 4.00 -5.70 10.58
N PRO A 42 4.09 -5.14 11.81
CA PRO A 42 5.36 -4.90 12.49
C PRO A 42 6.20 -6.15 12.74
N GLU A 43 5.60 -7.34 12.79
CA GLU A 43 6.30 -8.60 13.03
C GLU A 43 6.96 -9.19 11.76
N ARG A 44 6.76 -8.55 10.60
CA ARG A 44 7.21 -9.09 9.30
C ARG A 44 8.60 -8.61 8.90
N ILE A 45 9.39 -9.54 8.36
CA ILE A 45 10.80 -9.38 7.98
C ILE A 45 10.95 -8.90 6.51
N CYS A 46 9.84 -8.79 5.78
CA CYS A 46 9.87 -8.45 4.35
C CYS A 46 10.37 -7.01 4.12
N THR A 47 11.31 -6.86 3.19
CA THR A 47 11.88 -5.55 2.86
C THR A 47 10.89 -4.71 2.06
N VAL A 48 10.98 -3.39 2.18
CA VAL A 48 10.17 -2.46 1.37
C VAL A 48 10.37 -2.73 -0.12
N GLU A 49 11.61 -3.01 -0.54
CA GLU A 49 11.91 -3.35 -1.93
C GLU A 49 11.10 -4.54 -2.43
N GLU A 50 11.04 -5.62 -1.65
CA GLU A 50 10.29 -6.81 -2.04
C GLU A 50 8.81 -6.51 -2.22
N ILE A 51 8.22 -5.71 -1.32
CA ILE A 51 6.82 -5.29 -1.38
C ILE A 51 6.57 -4.43 -2.63
N VAL A 52 7.40 -3.43 -2.90
CA VAL A 52 7.26 -2.55 -4.07
C VAL A 52 7.36 -3.35 -5.37
N ARG A 53 8.27 -4.33 -5.44
CA ARG A 53 8.38 -5.23 -6.60
C ARG A 53 7.15 -6.11 -6.76
N ALA A 54 6.60 -6.64 -5.67
CA ALA A 54 5.38 -7.45 -5.71
C ALA A 54 4.18 -6.64 -6.18
N CYS A 55 3.98 -5.43 -5.63
CA CYS A 55 2.90 -4.53 -6.01
C CYS A 55 3.03 -4.09 -7.48
N THR A 56 4.24 -3.77 -7.92
CA THR A 56 4.50 -3.44 -9.33
C THR A 56 4.14 -4.60 -10.25
N PHE A 57 4.50 -5.83 -9.89
CA PHE A 57 4.11 -7.01 -10.67
C PHE A 57 2.59 -7.14 -10.75
N ILE A 58 1.88 -7.01 -9.62
CA ILE A 58 0.41 -7.12 -9.57
C ILE A 58 -0.26 -6.09 -10.49
N VAL A 59 0.21 -4.83 -10.44
CA VAL A 59 -0.30 -3.76 -11.30
C VAL A 59 -0.02 -4.06 -12.77
N GLN A 60 1.17 -4.56 -13.09
CA GLN A 60 1.52 -4.95 -14.47
C GLN A 60 0.72 -6.15 -14.99
N GLN A 61 0.26 -7.06 -14.12
CA GLN A 61 -0.65 -8.14 -14.52
C GLN A 61 -2.08 -7.65 -14.78
N GLY A 62 -2.41 -6.42 -14.39
CA GLY A 62 -3.76 -5.87 -14.54
C GLY A 62 -4.75 -6.32 -13.47
N TRP A 63 -4.29 -6.94 -12.38
CA TRP A 63 -5.15 -7.32 -11.24
C TRP A 63 -5.48 -6.13 -10.34
N ALA A 64 -4.67 -5.08 -10.39
CA ALA A 64 -4.95 -3.80 -9.77
C ALA A 64 -4.48 -2.65 -10.68
N PHE A 65 -5.16 -1.50 -10.68
CA PHE A 65 -4.66 -0.31 -11.40
C PHE A 65 -3.62 0.47 -10.60
N TYR A 66 -3.83 0.58 -9.30
CA TYR A 66 -2.94 1.28 -8.38
C TYR A 66 -2.73 0.45 -7.12
N TRP A 67 -1.71 0.83 -6.36
CA TRP A 67 -1.53 0.33 -5.01
C TRP A 67 -1.27 1.49 -4.05
N GLY A 68 -1.60 1.26 -2.80
CA GLY A 68 -1.41 2.21 -1.71
C GLY A 68 -0.98 1.50 -0.45
N THR A 69 -0.73 2.33 0.54
CA THR A 69 -0.16 1.95 1.82
C THR A 69 -1.21 2.21 2.90
N SER A 70 -1.27 1.37 3.92
CA SER A 70 -2.21 1.49 5.03
C SER A 70 -1.49 1.35 6.37
N ASN A 71 -1.52 2.40 7.17
CA ASN A 71 -0.84 2.47 8.47
C ASN A 71 0.69 2.27 8.42
N TRP A 72 1.35 2.69 7.34
CA TRP A 72 2.82 2.63 7.25
C TRP A 72 3.47 3.81 7.96
N PRO A 73 4.64 3.62 8.59
CA PRO A 73 5.39 4.75 9.13
C PRO A 73 5.96 5.62 7.99
N PRO A 74 6.10 6.95 8.17
CA PRO A 74 6.59 7.87 7.14
C PRO A 74 7.91 7.45 6.47
N ASN A 75 8.83 6.86 7.24
CA ASN A 75 10.13 6.41 6.74
C ASN A 75 9.99 5.31 5.69
N ASP A 76 9.08 4.35 5.92
CA ASP A 76 8.87 3.23 4.99
C ASP A 76 8.17 3.69 3.71
N ILE A 77 7.26 4.66 3.81
CA ILE A 77 6.62 5.27 2.65
C ILE A 77 7.67 6.00 1.79
N MET A 78 8.55 6.77 2.42
CA MET A 78 9.67 7.42 1.76
C MET A 78 10.63 6.41 1.11
N GLU A 79 10.93 5.31 1.80
CA GLU A 79 11.73 4.21 1.25
C GLU A 79 11.04 3.60 0.03
N ALA A 80 9.73 3.35 0.07
CA ALA A 80 8.97 2.78 -1.03
C ALA A 80 9.03 3.67 -2.28
N HIS A 81 8.86 4.99 -2.10
CA HIS A 81 9.04 5.95 -3.20
C HIS A 81 10.47 6.00 -3.72
N THR A 82 11.46 5.89 -2.84
CA THR A 82 12.89 5.90 -3.21
C THR A 82 13.25 4.67 -4.04
N VAL A 83 12.90 3.48 -3.55
CA VAL A 83 13.03 2.20 -4.26
C VAL A 83 12.35 2.26 -5.61
N ALA A 84 11.10 2.76 -5.65
CA ALA A 84 10.35 2.83 -6.90
C ALA A 84 11.04 3.71 -7.96
N ARG A 85 11.60 4.85 -7.54
CA ARG A 85 12.38 5.72 -8.43
C ARG A 85 13.69 5.08 -8.88
N LEU A 86 14.41 4.41 -7.98
CA LEU A 86 15.71 3.80 -8.27
C LEU A 86 15.61 2.61 -9.21
N PHE A 87 14.59 1.78 -9.06
CA PHE A 87 14.43 0.53 -9.82
C PHE A 87 13.39 0.62 -10.94
N HIS A 88 12.90 1.82 -11.26
CA HIS A 88 11.85 2.04 -12.27
C HIS A 88 10.58 1.21 -12.00
N LEU A 89 10.16 1.15 -10.74
CA LEU A 89 8.96 0.45 -10.29
C LEU A 89 7.80 1.44 -10.10
N ILE A 90 6.59 0.90 -9.86
CA ILE A 90 5.39 1.72 -9.65
C ILE A 90 5.35 2.13 -8.17
N PRO A 91 5.42 3.43 -7.83
CA PRO A 91 5.34 3.90 -6.45
C PRO A 91 3.92 3.78 -5.87
N PRO A 92 3.75 3.79 -4.53
CA PRO A 92 2.41 3.87 -3.96
C PRO A 92 1.74 5.18 -4.37
N SER A 93 0.43 5.11 -4.57
CA SER A 93 -0.38 6.24 -5.06
C SER A 93 -1.15 6.94 -3.95
N MET A 94 -1.41 6.26 -2.83
CA MET A 94 -2.11 6.83 -1.67
C MET A 94 -1.61 6.24 -0.35
N GLU A 95 -1.90 6.98 0.72
CA GLU A 95 -1.67 6.58 2.11
C GLU A 95 -3.01 6.59 2.86
N CYS A 96 -3.42 5.43 3.37
CA CYS A 96 -4.60 5.28 4.22
C CYS A 96 -4.16 5.23 5.69
N MET A 97 -4.55 6.22 6.48
CA MET A 97 -4.14 6.33 7.87
C MET A 97 -5.36 6.66 8.72
N GLU A 98 -5.41 6.09 9.93
CA GLU A 98 -6.48 6.39 10.87
C GLU A 98 -6.53 7.89 11.17
N PHE A 99 -7.73 8.45 11.12
CA PHE A 99 -8.01 9.84 11.46
C PHE A 99 -9.25 9.91 12.33
N ASN A 100 -9.09 10.40 13.55
CA ASN A 100 -10.20 10.64 14.47
C ASN A 100 -9.82 11.77 15.44
N LEU A 101 -10.73 12.17 16.34
CA LEU A 101 -10.48 13.27 17.28
C LEU A 101 -9.26 13.04 18.20
N PHE A 102 -8.90 11.78 18.44
CA PHE A 102 -7.78 11.38 19.29
C PHE A 102 -6.51 11.06 18.48
N GLN A 103 -6.63 10.83 17.17
CA GLN A 103 -5.54 10.45 16.27
C GLN A 103 -5.49 11.43 15.09
N ARG A 104 -4.70 12.51 15.27
CA ARG A 104 -4.58 13.62 14.31
C ARG A 104 -3.15 13.87 13.85
N ASP A 105 -2.16 13.46 14.64
CA ASP A 105 -0.75 13.82 14.47
C ASP A 105 -0.21 13.52 13.07
N PHE A 106 -0.51 12.34 12.52
CA PHE A 106 -0.05 11.99 11.18
C PHE A 106 -0.66 12.92 10.13
N HIS A 107 -1.97 13.20 10.18
CA HIS A 107 -2.64 14.03 9.17
C HIS A 107 -2.27 15.50 9.28
N GLU A 108 -1.96 15.98 10.48
CA GLU A 108 -1.62 17.39 10.73
C GLU A 108 -0.15 17.71 10.47
N TYR A 109 0.76 16.78 10.78
CA TYR A 109 2.20 17.03 10.71
C TYR A 109 2.91 16.08 9.72
N GLY A 110 2.62 14.78 9.78
CA GLY A 110 3.31 13.77 8.98
C GLY A 110 2.98 13.82 7.48
N LEU A 111 1.70 13.83 7.14
CA LEU A 111 1.20 13.81 5.76
C LEU A 111 1.62 15.08 4.99
N PRO A 112 1.50 16.32 5.52
CA PRO A 112 1.95 17.50 4.81
C PRO A 112 3.46 17.48 4.54
N GLU A 113 4.26 17.04 5.51
CA GLU A 113 5.71 16.91 5.34
C GLU A 113 6.06 15.88 4.26
N LEU A 114 5.40 14.72 4.29
CA LEU A 114 5.55 13.67 3.29
C LEU A 114 5.18 14.17 1.88
N CYS A 115 4.05 14.87 1.76
CA CYS A 115 3.59 15.44 0.50
C CYS A 115 4.58 16.45 -0.08
N ALA A 116 5.12 17.33 0.77
CA ALA A 116 6.12 18.32 0.39
C ALA A 116 7.41 17.67 -0.13
N LYS A 117 7.88 16.58 0.52
CA LYS A 117 9.08 15.84 0.11
C LYS A 117 8.88 15.08 -1.20
N LEU A 118 7.71 14.49 -1.40
CA LEU A 118 7.42 13.66 -2.57
C LEU A 118 6.97 14.47 -3.79
N GLY A 119 6.55 15.72 -3.58
CA GLY A 119 5.97 16.58 -4.61
C GLY A 119 4.59 16.11 -5.07
N LYS A 120 3.87 15.38 -4.21
CA LYS A 120 2.54 14.82 -4.48
C LYS A 120 1.67 15.01 -3.25
N CYS A 121 0.41 15.39 -3.44
CA CYS A 121 -0.57 15.35 -2.36
C CYS A 121 -1.20 13.95 -2.36
N THR A 122 -0.98 13.15 -1.33
CA THR A 122 -1.43 11.75 -1.26
C THR A 122 -2.91 11.61 -0.85
N GLN A 123 -3.71 12.65 -1.04
CA GLN A 123 -5.14 12.68 -0.67
C GLN A 123 -6.00 12.31 -1.88
N LEU A 124 -6.72 11.18 -1.77
CA LEU A 124 -7.96 10.94 -2.51
C LEU A 124 -9.14 11.21 -1.58
#